data_AF-A0A382Y104-F1
#
_entry.id   AF-A0A382Y104-F1
#
_cell.length_a   1.000
_cell.length_b   1.000
_cell.length_c   1.000
_cell.angle_alpha   90.00
_cell.angle_beta   90.00
_cell.angle_gamma   90.00
#
_symmetry.space_group_name_H-M   'P 1'
#
loop_
_entity.id
_entity.type
_entity.pdbx_description
1 polymer ?
#
loop_
_entity_poly.entity_id
_entity_poly.type
_entity_poly.pdbx_seq_one_letter_code
_entity_poly.pdbx_strand_id
1 'polypeptide(L)'
;MQSNFLPKLINDPLGDPGVMVEFLCEKRALLFDLGDLSSITNGELLKISHVFISHTHIDHFIGFDHFLRVVFGRGKTIHLYGPENFIANVAGKLAGFTWNLVDRYSESVTLEVTEVHESHLVKVKFKAIDRFKKSDEKEIPFEDGILVDEDKFVVRTAILEHRIPCLGFSLEEKSRVNICKDQLEKMYYQSGPWLNELKKCVCEG
;
A
#
# COMPACT_ATOMS: atom_id res chain seq x y z
N MET A 1 8.28 -22.12 -7.90
CA MET A 1 8.60 -21.36 -6.68
C MET A 1 7.27 -20.92 -6.07
N GLN A 2 7.04 -21.11 -4.78
CA GLN A 2 5.78 -20.68 -4.15
C GLN A 2 5.85 -19.17 -3.91
N SER A 3 4.83 -18.42 -4.32
CA SER A 3 4.79 -16.97 -4.13
C SER A 3 4.75 -16.61 -2.64
N ASN A 4 5.35 -15.48 -2.27
CA ASN A 4 5.25 -14.95 -0.91
C ASN A 4 3.99 -14.12 -0.68
N PHE A 5 3.19 -13.92 -1.72
CA PHE A 5 1.91 -13.24 -1.65
C PHE A 5 0.79 -14.24 -1.36
N LEU A 6 -0.04 -13.86 -0.39
CA LEU A 6 -1.28 -14.54 -0.05
C LEU A 6 -2.45 -13.60 -0.39
N PRO A 7 -2.91 -13.58 -1.65
CA PRO A 7 -4.06 -12.79 -2.04
C PRO A 7 -5.34 -13.41 -1.50
N LYS A 8 -6.25 -12.57 -1.02
CA LYS A 8 -7.62 -12.95 -0.65
C LYS A 8 -8.58 -11.79 -0.91
N LEU A 9 -9.82 -12.13 -1.26
CA LEU A 9 -10.89 -11.13 -1.30
C LEU A 9 -11.25 -10.73 0.14
N ILE A 10 -11.56 -9.45 0.37
CA ILE A 10 -12.05 -8.99 1.68
C ILE A 10 -13.53 -9.28 1.87
N ASN A 11 -14.28 -9.33 0.76
CA ASN A 11 -15.71 -9.63 0.71
C ASN A 11 -15.98 -10.71 -0.34
N ASP A 12 -17.19 -11.24 -0.35
CA ASP A 12 -17.63 -12.12 -1.42
C ASP A 12 -17.79 -11.36 -2.75
N PRO A 13 -17.88 -12.05 -3.91
CA PRO A 13 -17.96 -11.38 -5.22
C PRO A 13 -19.19 -10.48 -5.45
N LEU A 14 -20.21 -10.54 -4.58
CA LEU A 14 -21.40 -9.69 -4.64
C LEU A 14 -21.37 -8.54 -3.62
N GLY A 15 -20.38 -8.53 -2.72
CA GLY A 15 -20.13 -7.45 -1.78
C GLY A 15 -19.23 -6.36 -2.35
N ASP A 16 -18.92 -5.38 -1.51
CA ASP A 16 -18.03 -4.28 -1.89
C ASP A 16 -16.63 -4.79 -2.28
N PRO A 17 -16.02 -4.25 -3.35
CA PRO A 17 -14.74 -4.71 -3.86
C PRO A 17 -13.60 -4.52 -2.86
N GLY A 18 -12.72 -5.52 -2.84
CA GLY A 18 -11.38 -5.36 -2.33
C GLY A 18 -10.56 -6.65 -2.32
N VAL A 19 -9.26 -6.50 -2.54
CA VAL A 19 -8.30 -7.61 -2.51
C VAL A 19 -7.19 -7.26 -1.53
N MET A 20 -7.03 -8.07 -0.49
CA MET A 20 -5.90 -7.96 0.42
C MET A 20 -4.82 -8.96 0.04
N VAL A 21 -3.58 -8.50 -0.05
CA VAL A 21 -2.42 -9.33 -0.32
C VAL A 21 -1.49 -9.30 0.88
N GLU A 22 -1.45 -10.39 1.64
CA GLU A 22 -0.56 -10.55 2.79
C GLU A 22 0.80 -11.12 2.38
N PHE A 23 1.84 -10.76 3.12
CA PHE A 23 3.21 -11.21 2.89
C PHE A 23 3.55 -12.32 3.90
N LEU A 24 3.80 -13.55 3.45
CA LEU A 24 3.96 -14.76 4.28
C LEU A 24 4.90 -14.60 5.49
N CYS A 25 6.00 -13.87 5.33
CA CYS A 25 7.04 -13.72 6.35
C CYS A 25 7.15 -12.29 6.90
N GLU A 26 6.16 -11.43 6.64
CA GLU A 26 6.18 -10.03 7.03
C GLU A 26 4.86 -9.64 7.68
N LYS A 27 4.91 -8.78 8.70
CA LYS A 27 3.70 -8.19 9.29
C LYS A 27 3.16 -7.06 8.41
N ARG A 28 2.92 -7.37 7.14
CA ARG A 28 2.62 -6.42 6.08
C ARG A 28 1.55 -6.96 5.15
N ALA A 29 0.65 -6.08 4.75
CA ALA A 29 -0.31 -6.32 3.67
C ALA A 29 -0.39 -5.11 2.72
N LEU A 30 -0.83 -5.39 1.50
CA LEU A 30 -1.31 -4.41 0.54
C LEU A 30 -2.82 -4.60 0.40
N LEU A 31 -3.55 -3.52 0.16
CA LEU A 31 -4.98 -3.56 -0.07
C LEU A 31 -5.30 -2.87 -1.41
N PHE A 32 -6.10 -3.51 -2.25
CA PHE A 32 -6.60 -2.95 -3.50
C PHE A 32 -8.10 -2.75 -3.35
N ASP A 33 -8.54 -1.50 -3.54
CA ASP A 33 -9.84 -0.96 -3.13
C ASP A 33 -10.13 -1.08 -1.63
N LEU A 34 -11.02 -0.21 -1.16
CA LEU A 34 -11.33 -0.04 0.26
C LEU A 34 -12.86 0.01 0.43
N GLY A 35 -13.51 -1.08 0.00
CA GLY A 35 -14.91 -1.36 0.25
C GLY A 35 -15.22 -1.61 1.73
N ASP A 36 -16.37 -2.22 2.03
CA ASP A 36 -16.71 -2.58 3.41
C ASP A 36 -15.63 -3.48 4.06
N LEU A 37 -15.21 -3.09 5.26
CA LEU A 37 -14.16 -3.74 6.05
C LEU A 37 -14.71 -4.45 7.29
N SER A 38 -16.03 -4.56 7.44
CA SER A 38 -16.68 -5.15 8.62
C SER A 38 -16.27 -6.61 8.89
N SER A 39 -15.90 -7.35 7.84
CA SER A 39 -15.46 -8.75 7.90
C SER A 39 -14.00 -8.93 8.31
N ILE A 40 -13.17 -7.88 8.25
CA ILE A 40 -11.72 -7.94 8.44
C ILE A 40 -11.35 -7.57 9.88
N THR A 41 -10.45 -8.34 10.49
CA THR A 41 -10.04 -8.06 11.87
C THR A 41 -9.14 -6.83 11.96
N ASN A 42 -9.21 -6.10 13.08
CA ASN A 42 -8.29 -4.98 13.34
C ASN A 42 -6.81 -5.39 13.24
N GLY A 43 -6.46 -6.62 13.63
CA GLY A 43 -5.09 -7.13 13.55
C GLY A 43 -4.59 -7.25 12.11
N GLU A 44 -5.48 -7.59 11.17
CA GLU A 44 -5.16 -7.64 9.74
C GLU A 44 -5.10 -6.24 9.13
N LEU A 45 -6.06 -5.37 9.46
CA LEU A 45 -6.07 -3.97 9.01
C LEU A 45 -4.78 -3.24 9.44
N LEU A 46 -4.27 -3.53 10.65
CA LEU A 46 -3.01 -2.97 11.13
C LEU A 46 -1.77 -3.45 10.36
N LYS A 47 -1.83 -4.55 9.59
CA LYS A 47 -0.75 -4.98 8.70
C LYS A 47 -0.70 -4.14 7.42
N ILE A 48 -1.82 -3.55 6.99
CA ILE A 48 -1.91 -2.80 5.74
C ILE A 48 -0.91 -1.65 5.75
N SER A 49 -0.11 -1.55 4.70
CA SER A 49 0.92 -0.52 4.53
C SER A 49 0.61 0.40 3.36
N HIS A 50 0.00 -0.16 2.32
CA HIS A 50 -0.35 0.53 1.09
C HIS A 50 -1.80 0.18 0.73
N VAL A 51 -2.54 1.17 0.28
CA VAL A 51 -3.87 1.00 -0.29
C VAL A 51 -3.89 1.60 -1.70
N PHE A 52 -4.35 0.83 -2.66
CA PHE A 52 -4.46 1.22 -4.07
C PHE A 52 -5.95 1.28 -4.44
N ILE A 53 -6.47 2.49 -4.62
CA ILE A 53 -7.87 2.74 -4.94
C ILE A 53 -7.99 2.87 -6.45
N SER A 54 -8.80 2.02 -7.07
CA SER A 54 -9.06 2.08 -8.51
C SER A 54 -9.79 3.37 -8.86
N HIS A 55 -10.84 3.70 -8.11
CA HIS A 55 -11.61 4.94 -8.19
C HIS A 55 -12.47 5.12 -6.94
N THR A 56 -13.08 6.28 -6.76
CA THR A 56 -13.79 6.63 -5.51
C THR A 56 -15.31 6.54 -5.63
N HIS A 57 -15.84 5.51 -6.31
CA HIS A 57 -17.24 5.14 -6.10
C HIS A 57 -17.43 4.63 -4.67
N ILE A 58 -18.68 4.66 -4.20
CA ILE A 58 -19.01 4.38 -2.80
C ILE A 58 -18.52 3.00 -2.37
N ASP A 59 -18.82 1.97 -3.15
CA ASP A 59 -18.43 0.58 -2.94
C ASP A 59 -16.91 0.36 -2.96
N HIS A 60 -16.14 1.21 -3.63
CA HIS A 60 -14.66 1.11 -3.66
C HIS A 60 -13.96 1.89 -2.54
N PHE A 61 -14.64 2.81 -1.84
CA PHE A 61 -14.00 3.73 -0.90
C PHE A 61 -14.75 3.95 0.43
N ILE A 62 -15.89 3.28 0.63
CA ILE A 62 -16.73 3.46 1.82
C ILE A 62 -16.01 3.10 3.12
N GLY A 63 -15.12 2.10 3.09
CA GLY A 63 -14.44 1.60 4.29
C GLY A 63 -13.39 2.56 4.87
N PHE A 64 -13.09 3.69 4.20
CA PHE A 64 -11.97 4.57 4.56
C PHE A 64 -12.04 5.00 6.03
N ASP A 65 -13.24 5.34 6.50
CA ASP A 65 -13.47 5.83 7.85
C ASP A 65 -13.23 4.73 8.90
N HIS A 66 -13.63 3.49 8.59
CA HIS A 66 -13.35 2.32 9.44
C HIS A 66 -11.85 2.04 9.48
N PHE A 67 -11.18 2.05 8.33
CA PHE A 67 -9.74 1.85 8.27
C PHE A 67 -8.97 2.92 9.04
N LEU A 68 -9.31 4.21 8.82
CA LEU A 68 -8.74 5.35 9.53
C LEU A 68 -8.90 5.17 11.04
N ARG A 69 -10.08 4.76 11.51
CA ARG A 69 -10.34 4.51 12.93
C ARG A 69 -9.40 3.47 13.54
N VAL A 70 -9.04 2.43 12.78
CA VAL A 70 -8.17 1.34 13.25
C VAL A 70 -6.69 1.78 13.32
N VAL A 71 -6.24 2.55 12.33
CA VAL A 71 -4.84 3.03 12.28
C VAL A 71 -4.60 4.31 13.09
N PHE A 72 -5.65 5.03 13.48
CA PHE A 72 -5.54 6.27 14.24
C PHE A 72 -4.88 6.05 15.63
N GLY A 73 -4.00 6.97 16.01
CA GLY A 73 -3.22 6.87 17.26
C GLY A 73 -2.13 5.80 17.22
N ARG A 74 -1.73 5.33 16.02
CA ARG A 74 -0.59 4.45 15.79
C ARG A 74 0.51 5.21 15.09
N GLY A 75 1.77 4.94 15.42
CA GLY A 75 2.96 5.56 14.81
C GLY A 75 3.27 4.99 13.43
N LYS A 76 2.27 4.99 12.54
CA LYS A 76 2.30 4.29 11.26
C LYS A 76 2.10 5.26 10.10
N THR A 77 2.85 5.03 9.02
CA THR A 77 2.62 5.68 7.73
C THR A 77 1.81 4.74 6.84
N ILE A 78 0.71 5.24 6.28
CA ILE A 78 -0.06 4.54 5.26
C ILE A 78 0.10 5.28 3.93
N HIS A 79 0.44 4.54 2.89
CA HIS A 79 0.50 5.07 1.52
C HIS A 79 -0.82 4.78 0.81
N LEU A 80 -1.50 5.82 0.35
CA LEU A 80 -2.75 5.74 -0.40
C LEU A 80 -2.50 6.18 -1.84
N TYR A 81 -2.97 5.42 -2.81
CA TYR A 81 -2.88 5.73 -4.23
C TYR A 81 -4.27 5.77 -4.83
N GLY A 82 -4.55 6.73 -5.71
CA GLY A 82 -5.83 6.82 -6.39
C GLY A 82 -5.76 7.73 -7.63
N PRO A 83 -6.82 7.73 -8.46
CA PRO A 83 -6.86 8.51 -9.69
C PRO A 83 -6.96 10.02 -9.40
N GLU A 84 -6.97 10.83 -10.46
CA GLU A 84 -7.28 12.26 -10.40
C GLU A 84 -8.45 12.59 -9.44
N ASN A 85 -8.33 13.69 -8.69
CA ASN A 85 -9.23 14.13 -7.62
C ASN A 85 -9.22 13.28 -6.33
N PHE A 86 -8.41 12.23 -6.23
CA PHE A 86 -8.30 11.41 -5.02
C PHE A 86 -7.86 12.18 -3.77
N ILE A 87 -6.90 13.11 -3.88
CA ILE A 87 -6.44 13.93 -2.74
C ILE A 87 -7.58 14.75 -2.16
N ALA A 88 -8.42 15.35 -3.02
CA ALA A 88 -9.57 16.13 -2.60
C ALA A 88 -10.61 15.25 -1.88
N ASN A 89 -10.85 14.03 -2.37
CA ASN A 89 -11.76 13.08 -1.74
C ASN A 89 -11.27 12.63 -0.35
N VAL A 90 -9.97 12.33 -0.21
CA VAL A 90 -9.36 12.01 1.09
C VAL A 90 -9.46 13.20 2.05
N ALA A 91 -9.15 14.41 1.58
CA ALA A 91 -9.28 15.62 2.38
C ALA A 91 -10.72 15.86 2.84
N GLY A 92 -11.71 15.62 1.96
CA GLY A 92 -13.13 15.72 2.28
C GLY A 92 -13.57 14.73 3.37
N LYS A 93 -13.16 13.46 3.26
CA LYS A 93 -13.40 12.44 4.30
C LYS A 93 -12.79 12.86 5.64
N LEU A 94 -11.55 13.35 5.64
CA LEU A 94 -10.86 13.81 6.86
C LEU A 94 -11.51 15.07 7.46
N ALA A 95 -12.04 15.96 6.63
CA ALA A 95 -12.76 17.16 7.07
C ALA A 95 -14.13 16.86 7.71
N GLY A 96 -14.65 15.64 7.52
CA GLY A 96 -15.89 15.17 8.16
C GLY A 96 -15.79 14.96 9.68
N PHE A 97 -14.59 15.05 10.26
CA PHE A 97 -14.33 14.79 11.68
C PHE A 97 -13.71 15.98 12.41
N THR A 98 -13.89 16.02 13.74
CA THR A 98 -13.25 17.01 14.61
C THR A 98 -11.99 16.45 15.25
N TRP A 99 -10.83 17.07 15.01
CA TRP A 99 -9.51 16.60 15.45
C TRP A 99 -8.94 17.39 16.65
N ASN A 100 -9.74 17.63 17.69
CA ASN A 100 -9.34 18.46 18.84
C ASN A 100 -8.53 17.72 19.91
N LEU A 101 -8.39 16.39 19.83
CA LEU A 101 -7.72 15.53 20.83
C LEU A 101 -6.47 14.82 20.28
N VAL A 102 -5.96 15.23 19.12
CA VAL A 102 -4.80 14.58 18.47
C VAL A 102 -3.52 14.68 19.31
N ASP A 103 -3.43 15.72 20.15
CA ASP A 103 -2.33 15.99 21.09
C ASP A 103 -2.25 14.97 22.25
N ARG A 104 -3.32 14.18 22.47
CA ARG A 104 -3.35 13.16 23.53
C ARG A 104 -2.68 11.84 23.14
N TYR A 105 -2.30 11.69 21.87
CA TYR A 105 -1.65 10.47 21.38
C TYR A 105 -0.14 10.67 21.33
N SER A 106 0.60 9.72 21.92
CA SER A 106 2.06 9.69 21.84
C SER A 106 2.59 9.33 20.45
N GLU A 107 1.73 8.69 19.64
CA GLU A 107 2.04 8.29 18.28
C GLU A 107 1.01 8.87 17.31
N SER A 108 1.47 9.29 16.13
CA SER A 108 0.62 9.90 15.10
C SER A 108 0.64 9.07 13.83
N VAL A 109 -0.55 8.78 13.29
CA VAL A 109 -0.67 8.22 11.94
C VAL A 109 -0.36 9.31 10.91
N THR A 110 0.30 8.92 9.83
CA THR A 110 0.53 9.76 8.64
C THR A 110 -0.07 9.08 7.43
N LEU A 111 -0.89 9.80 6.68
CA LEU A 111 -1.38 9.36 5.36
C LEU A 111 -0.54 10.06 4.29
N GLU A 112 0.20 9.29 3.52
CA GLU A 112 0.86 9.78 2.31
C GLU A 112 -0.01 9.43 1.11
N VAL A 113 -0.62 10.45 0.50
CA VAL A 113 -1.59 10.27 -0.58
C VAL A 113 -0.93 10.63 -1.89
N THR A 114 -1.01 9.72 -2.85
CA THR A 114 -0.51 9.89 -4.22
C THR A 114 -1.70 9.89 -5.18
N GLU A 115 -1.87 10.98 -5.89
CA GLU A 115 -2.83 11.13 -6.98
C GLU A 115 -2.12 10.91 -8.31
N VAL A 116 -2.71 10.05 -9.15
CA VAL A 116 -2.14 9.62 -10.43
C VAL A 116 -2.76 10.41 -11.57
N HIS A 117 -1.92 11.14 -12.31
CA HIS A 117 -2.27 11.77 -13.59
C HIS A 117 -1.51 11.10 -14.74
N GLU A 118 -1.84 11.46 -15.98
CA GLU A 118 -1.25 10.83 -17.17
C GLU A 118 0.28 10.96 -17.26
N SER A 119 0.84 12.09 -16.81
CA SER A 119 2.26 12.42 -16.96
C SER A 119 3.04 12.56 -15.66
N HIS A 120 2.34 12.68 -14.53
CA HIS A 120 2.95 12.98 -13.24
C HIS A 120 2.11 12.41 -12.10
N LEU A 121 2.74 12.31 -10.93
CA LEU A 121 2.13 11.94 -9.67
C LEU A 121 2.16 13.15 -8.74
N VAL A 122 1.01 13.51 -8.17
CA VAL A 122 0.94 14.51 -7.09
C VAL A 122 0.97 13.78 -5.77
N LYS A 123 1.90 14.12 -4.88
CA LYS A 123 2.04 13.50 -3.55
C LYS A 123 1.83 14.54 -2.47
N VAL A 124 1.02 14.21 -1.47
CA VAL A 124 0.76 15.06 -0.30
C VAL A 124 0.78 14.23 0.99
N LYS A 125 0.92 14.90 2.13
CA LYS A 125 0.82 14.28 3.45
C LYS A 125 -0.29 14.89 4.28
N PHE A 126 -1.01 14.02 4.99
CA PHE A 126 -1.94 14.36 6.05
C PHE A 126 -1.49 13.69 7.34
N LYS A 127 -1.04 14.49 8.31
CA LYS A 127 -0.53 14.01 9.60
C LYS A 127 -1.59 14.23 10.68
N ALA A 128 -1.88 13.21 11.49
CA ALA A 128 -2.88 13.33 12.55
C ALA A 128 -2.51 14.44 13.57
N ILE A 129 -1.24 14.54 13.94
CA ILE A 129 -0.73 15.60 14.85
C ILE A 129 -1.03 17.02 14.34
N ASP A 130 -1.03 17.21 13.02
CA ASP A 130 -1.34 18.48 12.36
C ASP A 130 -2.84 18.62 12.03
N ARG A 131 -3.69 17.80 12.67
CA ARG A 131 -5.13 17.72 12.42
C ARG A 131 -5.47 17.43 10.96
N PHE A 132 -4.64 16.61 10.32
CA PHE A 132 -4.73 16.25 8.92
C PHE A 132 -4.83 17.47 7.97
N LYS A 133 -4.09 18.54 8.26
CA LYS A 133 -3.87 19.59 7.26
C LYS A 133 -3.01 19.04 6.12
N LYS A 134 -3.37 19.41 4.88
CA LYS A 134 -2.57 19.09 3.69
C LYS A 134 -1.19 19.73 3.82
N SER A 135 -0.13 18.97 3.59
CA SER A 135 1.26 19.40 3.69
C SER A 135 2.16 18.63 2.72
N ASP A 136 3.41 19.07 2.57
CA ASP A 136 4.47 18.39 1.81
C ASP A 136 4.06 18.03 0.36
N GLU A 137 3.31 18.93 -0.31
CA GLU A 137 2.86 18.76 -1.69
C GLU A 137 4.04 18.79 -2.66
N LYS A 138 4.11 17.78 -3.53
CA LYS A 138 5.14 17.67 -4.55
C LYS A 138 4.60 16.93 -5.77
N GLU A 139 5.10 17.33 -6.93
CA GLU A 139 4.88 16.63 -8.18
C GLU A 139 6.15 15.87 -8.57
N ILE A 140 5.98 14.65 -9.06
CA ILE A 140 7.07 13.86 -9.63
C ILE A 140 6.65 13.28 -10.98
N PRO A 141 7.57 13.08 -11.93
CA PRO A 141 7.27 12.43 -13.20
C PRO A 141 6.63 11.05 -12.99
N PHE A 142 5.66 10.70 -13.83
CA PHE A 142 5.07 9.37 -13.86
C PHE A 142 5.70 8.56 -14.98
N GLU A 143 6.64 7.69 -14.62
CA GLU A 143 7.46 6.93 -15.55
C GLU A 143 7.09 5.43 -15.49
N ASP A 144 7.01 4.80 -16.66
CA ASP A 144 6.80 3.35 -16.85
C ASP A 144 5.58 2.75 -16.12
N GLY A 145 4.60 3.57 -15.75
CA GLY A 145 3.43 3.12 -15.00
C GLY A 145 3.74 2.71 -13.57
N ILE A 146 4.91 3.02 -13.01
CA ILE A 146 5.33 2.53 -11.68
C ILE A 146 4.77 3.41 -10.57
N LEU A 147 4.05 2.80 -9.62
CA LEU A 147 3.60 3.47 -8.39
C LEU A 147 4.53 3.20 -7.21
N VAL A 148 4.95 1.94 -7.08
CA VAL A 148 5.79 1.45 -5.99
C VAL A 148 6.85 0.54 -6.58
N ASP A 149 8.10 0.80 -6.24
CA ASP A 149 9.23 -0.06 -6.55
C ASP A 149 10.04 -0.31 -5.28
N GLU A 150 9.86 -1.50 -4.70
CA GLU A 150 10.56 -1.95 -3.50
C GLU A 150 11.39 -3.20 -3.79
N ASP A 151 12.29 -3.56 -2.88
CA ASP A 151 13.19 -4.72 -3.02
C ASP A 151 12.47 -6.03 -3.37
N LYS A 152 11.21 -6.19 -2.92
CA LYS A 152 10.47 -7.46 -3.02
C LYS A 152 9.35 -7.43 -4.05
N PHE A 153 8.89 -6.26 -4.46
CA PHE A 153 7.74 -6.14 -5.34
C PHE A 153 7.70 -4.82 -6.09
N VAL A 154 6.99 -4.83 -7.20
CA VAL A 154 6.63 -3.63 -7.97
C VAL A 154 5.12 -3.56 -8.06
N VAL A 155 4.55 -2.38 -7.86
CA VAL A 155 3.16 -2.10 -8.25
C VAL A 155 3.17 -1.13 -9.42
N ARG A 156 2.56 -1.56 -10.52
CA ARG A 156 2.31 -0.73 -11.69
C ARG A 156 0.84 -0.40 -11.81
N THR A 157 0.55 0.70 -12.50
CA THR A 157 -0.80 1.10 -12.84
C THR A 157 -0.91 1.58 -14.28
N ALA A 158 -2.12 1.46 -14.82
CA ALA A 158 -2.56 2.13 -16.02
C ALA A 158 -3.88 2.83 -15.74
N ILE A 159 -4.05 4.03 -16.29
CA ILE A 159 -5.32 4.76 -16.25
C ILE A 159 -6.24 4.15 -17.32
N LEU A 160 -7.40 3.67 -16.90
CA LEU A 160 -8.44 3.05 -17.71
C LEU A 160 -9.69 3.95 -17.74
N GLU A 161 -10.53 3.74 -18.74
CA GLU A 161 -11.78 4.47 -18.93
C GLU A 161 -12.95 3.73 -18.26
N HIS A 162 -13.58 4.37 -17.27
CA HIS A 162 -14.77 3.86 -16.56
C HIS A 162 -15.87 4.94 -16.44
N ARG A 163 -15.96 5.84 -17.42
CA ARG A 163 -16.67 7.15 -17.40
C ARG A 163 -16.05 8.20 -16.49
N ILE A 164 -15.09 7.77 -15.68
CA ILE A 164 -14.14 8.55 -14.89
C ILE A 164 -12.79 7.83 -14.97
N PRO A 165 -11.67 8.49 -14.64
CA PRO A 165 -10.38 7.84 -14.50
C PRO A 165 -10.46 6.69 -13.48
N CYS A 166 -10.08 5.49 -13.92
CA CYS A 166 -10.04 4.30 -13.09
C CYS A 166 -8.67 3.64 -13.21
N LEU A 167 -8.00 3.38 -12.08
CA LEU A 167 -6.69 2.75 -12.07
C LEU A 167 -6.82 1.23 -12.13
N GLY A 168 -6.22 0.63 -13.16
CA GLY A 168 -5.90 -0.80 -13.17
C GLY A 168 -4.54 -1.04 -12.51
N PHE A 169 -4.36 -2.14 -11.80
CA PHE A 169 -3.12 -2.43 -11.07
C PHE A 169 -2.50 -3.77 -11.49
N SER A 170 -1.16 -3.80 -11.54
CA SER A 170 -0.34 -5.01 -11.61
C SER A 170 0.53 -5.09 -10.36
N LEU A 171 0.45 -6.19 -9.63
CA LEU A 171 1.35 -6.50 -8.51
C LEU A 171 2.32 -7.59 -8.96
N GLU A 172 3.60 -7.23 -9.04
CA GLU A 172 4.67 -8.10 -9.52
C GLU A 172 5.60 -8.46 -8.36
N GLU A 173 5.75 -9.76 -8.08
CA GLU A 173 6.76 -10.24 -7.13
C GLU A 173 8.13 -10.21 -7.81
N LYS A 174 9.12 -9.53 -7.20
CA LYS A 174 10.49 -9.56 -7.71
C LYS A 174 11.12 -10.92 -7.47
N SER A 175 11.91 -11.37 -8.44
CA SER A 175 12.64 -12.63 -8.37
C SER A 175 13.48 -12.71 -7.11
N ARG A 176 13.39 -13.86 -6.42
CA ARG A 176 14.17 -14.14 -5.22
C ARG A 176 15.20 -15.21 -5.52
N VAL A 177 16.39 -15.06 -4.97
CA VAL A 177 17.41 -16.11 -4.99
C VAL A 177 17.38 -16.82 -3.64
N ASN A 178 17.02 -18.11 -3.68
CA ASN A 178 17.14 -18.99 -2.53
C ASN A 178 18.49 -19.70 -2.55
N ILE A 179 19.09 -19.82 -1.38
CA ILE A 179 20.35 -20.55 -1.22
C ILE A 179 20.03 -22.00 -0.90
N CYS A 180 20.49 -22.91 -1.74
CA CYS A 180 20.43 -24.34 -1.48
C CYS A 180 21.52 -24.72 -0.47
N LYS A 181 21.15 -24.85 0.81
CA LYS A 181 22.08 -25.14 1.90
C LYS A 181 22.84 -26.45 1.68
N ASP A 182 22.15 -27.48 1.21
CA ASP A 182 22.76 -28.79 0.90
C ASP A 182 23.88 -28.67 -0.15
N GLN A 183 23.76 -27.74 -1.09
CA GLN A 183 24.80 -27.50 -2.09
C GLN A 183 25.95 -26.65 -1.55
N LEU A 184 25.68 -25.66 -0.69
CA LEU A 184 26.75 -24.95 0.02
C LEU A 184 27.64 -25.91 0.81
N GLU A 185 27.02 -26.84 1.56
CA GLU A 185 27.73 -27.84 2.34
C GLU A 185 28.55 -28.77 1.45
N LYS A 186 27.98 -29.25 0.33
CA LYS A 186 28.71 -30.07 -0.66
C LYS A 186 29.88 -29.34 -1.31
N MET A 187 29.78 -28.01 -1.44
CA MET A 187 30.85 -27.15 -1.97
C MET A 187 31.82 -26.66 -0.88
N TYR A 188 31.68 -27.15 0.37
CA TYR A 188 32.50 -26.78 1.52
C TYR A 188 32.46 -25.29 1.90
N TYR A 189 31.38 -24.60 1.55
CA TYR A 189 31.16 -23.20 1.95
C TYR A 189 30.32 -23.10 3.21
N GLN A 190 30.75 -22.26 4.15
CA GLN A 190 29.97 -21.96 5.35
C GLN A 190 28.89 -20.91 5.07
N SER A 191 27.70 -21.16 5.60
CA SER A 191 26.62 -20.17 5.58
C SER A 191 27.01 -18.94 6.40
N GLY A 192 26.87 -17.74 5.82
CA GLY A 192 27.21 -16.49 6.49
C GLY A 192 26.59 -15.26 5.82
N PRO A 193 26.81 -14.05 6.37
CA PRO A 193 26.24 -12.79 5.86
C PRO A 193 26.53 -12.51 4.39
N TRP A 194 27.67 -12.98 3.87
CA TRP A 194 28.07 -12.87 2.47
C TRP A 194 27.05 -13.47 1.48
N LEU A 195 26.21 -14.41 1.92
CA LEU A 195 25.14 -14.97 1.09
C LEU A 195 24.08 -13.93 0.73
N ASN A 196 23.87 -12.91 1.55
CA ASN A 196 22.94 -11.82 1.21
C ASN A 196 23.50 -10.97 0.08
N GLU A 197 24.81 -10.73 0.09
CA GLU A 197 25.52 -10.00 -0.96
C GLU A 197 25.53 -10.82 -2.27
N LEU A 198 25.81 -12.13 -2.19
CA LEU A 198 25.67 -13.03 -3.34
C LEU A 198 24.27 -12.98 -3.96
N LYS A 199 23.22 -13.08 -3.13
CA LYS A 199 21.84 -12.99 -3.62
C LYS A 199 21.58 -11.67 -4.33
N LYS A 200 22.10 -10.57 -3.79
CA LYS A 200 21.96 -9.24 -4.36
C LYS A 200 22.64 -9.16 -5.73
N CYS A 201 23.92 -9.57 -5.83
CA CYS A 201 24.64 -9.59 -7.11
C CYS A 201 23.93 -10.46 -8.16
N VAL A 202 23.44 -11.64 -7.79
CA VAL A 202 22.72 -12.53 -8.71
C VAL A 202 21.38 -11.92 -9.17
N CYS A 203 20.69 -11.16 -8.33
CA CYS A 203 19.47 -10.47 -8.71
C CYS A 203 19.72 -9.22 -9.57
N GLU A 204 20.89 -8.58 -9.46
CA GLU A 204 21.25 -7.35 -10.18
C GLU A 204 21.89 -7.61 -11.56
N GLY A 205 22.45 -8.81 -11.78
CA GLY A 205 23.03 -9.24 -13.07
C GLY A 205 24.54 -9.22 -13.09
#